data_AF-A0A3N6EZQ5-F1
#
_entry.id   AF-A0A3N6EZQ5-F1
#
_cell.length_a   1.000
_cell.length_b   1.000
_cell.length_c   1.000
_cell.angle_alpha   90.00
_cell.angle_beta   90.00
_cell.angle_gamma   90.00
#
_symmetry.space_group_name_H-M   'P 1'
#
loop_
_entity.id
_entity.type
_entity.pdbx_description
1 polymer ?
#
loop_
_entity_poly.entity_id
_entity_poly.type
_entity_poly.pdbx_seq_one_letter_code
_entity_poly.pdbx_strand_id
1 'polypeptide(L)' 'MSAASRAAFRAALGVDDATWARGRGWALATALNAHTSYAAVDPRVAAQTTRQITAALIG' A
#
# COMPACT_ATOMS: atom_id res chain seq x y z
N MET A 1 5.71 7.44 1.52
CA MET A 1 5.05 8.33 0.55
C MET A 1 4.06 9.21 1.28
N SER A 2 4.09 10.52 1.04
CA SER A 2 3.02 11.42 1.48
C SER A 2 1.81 11.30 0.55
N ALA A 3 0.68 11.88 0.95
CA ALA A 3 -0.50 11.99 0.08
C ALA A 3 -0.19 12.75 -1.22
N ALA A 4 0.65 13.79 -1.14
CA ALA A 4 1.08 14.56 -2.31
C ALA A 4 1.89 13.71 -3.31
N SER A 5 2.85 12.91 -2.84
CA SER A 5 3.63 12.02 -3.71
C SER A 5 2.74 10.97 -4.40
N ARG A 6 1.69 10.51 -3.72
CA ARG A 6 0.73 9.57 -4.28
C ARG A 6 -0.12 10.18 -5.38
N ALA A 7 -0.64 11.38 -5.16
CA ALA A 7 -1.40 12.09 -6.17
C ALA A 7 -0.55 12.33 -7.43
N ALA A 8 0.70 12.77 -7.25
CA ALA A 8 1.64 12.94 -8.36
C ALA A 8 1.92 11.63 -9.11
N PHE A 9 2.15 10.53 -8.39
CA PHE A 9 2.37 9.21 -9.00
C PHE A 9 1.15 8.72 -9.78
N ARG A 10 -0.06 8.86 -9.22
CA ARG A 10 -1.31 8.49 -9.89
C ARG A 10 -1.54 9.32 -11.16
N ALA A 11 -1.27 10.63 -11.09
CA ALA A 11 -1.38 11.51 -12.25
C ALA A 11 -0.38 11.12 -13.35
N ALA A 12 0.87 10.80 -12.99
CA ALA A 12 1.89 10.38 -13.94
C ALA A 12 1.59 9.01 -14.58
N LEU A 13 0.94 8.09 -13.86
CA LEU A 13 0.52 6.80 -14.42
C LEU A 13 -0.60 6.93 -15.45
N GLY A 14 -1.51 7.91 -15.30
CA GLY A 14 -2.58 8.17 -16.27
C GLY A 14 -3.57 7.01 -16.48
N VAL A 15 -3.69 6.09 -15.52
CA VAL A 15 -4.57 4.91 -15.60
C VAL A 15 -5.96 5.20 -15.07
N ASP A 16 -6.95 4.46 -15.56
CA ASP A 16 -8.32 4.53 -15.06
C ASP A 16 -8.45 4.12 -13.58
N ASP A 17 -9.61 4.43 -13.00
CA ASP A 17 -9.90 4.18 -11.58
C ASP A 17 -9.89 2.70 -11.23
N ALA A 18 -10.34 1.84 -12.14
CA ALA A 18 -10.40 0.40 -11.94
C ALA A 18 -8.99 -0.22 -11.89
N THR A 19 -8.10 0.23 -12.76
CA THR A 19 -6.71 -0.17 -12.84
C THR A 19 -5.93 0.34 -11.64
N TRP A 20 -6.19 1.57 -11.20
CA TRP A 20 -5.64 2.10 -9.96
C TRP A 20 -6.12 1.32 -8.73
N ALA A 21 -7.42 1.02 -8.64
CA ALA A 21 -7.97 0.19 -7.57
C ALA A 21 -7.34 -1.21 -7.55
N ARG A 22 -7.14 -1.83 -8.72
CA ARG A 22 -6.45 -3.12 -8.85
C ARG A 22 -5.01 -3.04 -8.34
N GLY A 23 -4.26 -2.00 -8.72
CA GLY A 23 -2.90 -1.77 -8.23
C GLY A 23 -2.82 -1.61 -6.71
N ARG A 24 -3.77 -0.87 -6.11
CA ARG A 24 -3.88 -0.76 -4.65
C ARG A 24 -4.24 -2.10 -3.99
N GLY A 25 -5.09 -2.90 -4.62
CA GLY A 25 -5.42 -4.25 -4.17
C GLY A 25 -4.20 -5.16 -4.09
N TRP A 26 -3.31 -5.12 -5.10
CA TRP A 26 -2.04 -5.82 -5.07
C TRP A 26 -1.14 -5.36 -3.92
N ALA A 27 -0.99 -4.04 -3.74
CA ALA A 27 -0.20 -3.49 -2.64
C ALA A 27 -0.73 -3.92 -1.26
N LEU A 28 -2.06 -3.95 -1.09
CA LEU A 28 -2.70 -4.43 0.13
C LEU A 28 -2.43 -5.92 0.36
N ALA A 29 -2.61 -6.76 -0.66
CA ALA A 29 -2.37 -8.20 -0.57
C ALA A 29 -0.93 -8.51 -0.18
N THR A 30 0.06 -7.85 -0.80
CA THR A 30 1.47 -8.01 -0.46
C THR A 30 1.76 -7.58 0.98
N ALA A 31 1.24 -6.43 1.41
CA ALA A 31 1.46 -5.93 2.77
C ALA A 31 0.84 -6.84 3.83
N LEU A 32 -0.37 -7.37 3.59
CA LEU A 32 -1.02 -8.33 4.48
C LEU A 32 -0.22 -9.62 4.59
N ASN A 33 0.23 -10.20 3.48
CA ASN A 33 1.06 -11.40 3.49
C ASN A 33 2.33 -11.23 4.32
N ALA A 34 3.02 -10.09 4.15
CA ALA A 34 4.21 -9.78 4.94
C ALA A 34 3.89 -9.56 6.43
N HIS A 35 2.78 -8.87 6.72
CA HIS A 35 2.35 -8.61 8.10
C HIS A 35 2.04 -9.92 8.84
N THR A 36 1.21 -10.78 8.26
CA THR A 36 0.81 -12.05 8.89
C THR A 36 1.97 -13.00 9.08
N SER A 37 2.98 -12.93 8.20
CA SER A 37 4.14 -13.81 8.27
C SER A 37 5.19 -13.38 9.29
N TYR A 38 5.39 -12.06 9.48
CA TYR A 38 6.59 -11.56 10.17
C TYR A 38 6.33 -10.50 11.24
N ALA A 39 5.18 -9.84 11.28
CA ALA A 39 4.95 -8.70 12.18
C ALA A 39 5.03 -9.08 13.67
N ALA A 40 4.75 -10.34 14.02
CA ALA A 40 4.82 -10.83 15.39
C ALA A 40 6.24 -10.90 15.96
N VAL A 41 7.25 -11.00 15.08
CA VAL A 41 8.66 -11.22 15.48
C VAL A 41 9.61 -10.14 14.96
N ASP A 42 9.18 -9.31 14.01
CA ASP A 42 9.95 -8.18 13.51
C ASP A 42 9.13 -6.87 13.61
N PRO A 43 9.43 -6.00 14.58
CA PRO A 43 8.70 -4.74 14.77
C PRO A 43 8.90 -3.76 13.62
N ARG A 44 9.99 -3.87 12.83
CA ARG A 44 10.19 -3.04 11.63
C ARG A 44 9.22 -3.46 10.54
N VAL A 45 9.04 -4.78 10.35
CA VAL A 45 8.04 -5.30 9.39
C VAL A 45 6.64 -4.92 9.83
N ALA A 46 6.31 -5.05 11.12
CA ALA A 46 5.01 -4.63 11.66
C ALA A 46 4.72 -3.16 11.32
N ALA A 47 5.63 -2.24 11.68
CA ALA A 47 5.45 -0.81 11.44
C ALA A 47 5.34 -0.47 9.94
N GLN A 48 6.15 -1.10 9.10
CA GLN A 48 6.14 -0.85 7.66
C GLN A 48 4.85 -1.34 6.99
N THR A 49 4.44 -2.57 7.29
CA THR A 49 3.27 -3.19 6.67
C THR A 49 1.97 -2.56 7.18
N THR A 50 1.88 -2.17 8.45
CA THR A 50 0.74 -1.37 8.96
C THR A 50 0.58 -0.07 8.17
N ARG A 51 1.66 0.68 7.95
CA ARG A 51 1.60 1.90 7.12
C ARG A 51 1.14 1.61 5.70
N GLN A 52 1.63 0.54 5.08
CA GLN A 52 1.25 0.15 3.72
C GLN A 52 -0.25 -0.23 3.63
N ILE A 53 -0.74 -1.02 4.57
CA ILE A 53 -2.16 -1.42 4.66
C ILE A 53 -3.05 -0.19 4.78
N THR A 54 -2.79 0.68 5.77
CA THR A 54 -3.58 1.90 5.97
C THR A 54 -3.56 2.79 4.72
N ALA A 55 -2.38 2.96 4.11
CA ALA A 55 -2.27 3.82 2.95
C ALA A 55 -2.91 3.21 1.69
N ALA A 56 -2.99 1.89 1.55
CA ALA A 56 -3.71 1.26 0.44
C ALA A 56 -5.24 1.44 0.56
N LEU A 57 -5.76 1.48 1.79
CA LEU A 57 -7.18 1.64 2.10
C LEU A 57 -7.69 3.08 1.95
N ILE A 58 -6.89 4.09 2.32
CA ILE A 58 -7.29 5.50 2.28
C ILE A 58 -7.49 6.03 0.85
N GLY A 59 -6.87 5.39 -0.16
CA GLY A 59 -6.94 5.82 -1.56
C GLY A 59 -5.75 6.67 -1.96
#